data_AF-A0A520KTA7-F1
#
_entry.id   AF-A0A520KTA7-F1
#
_cell.length_a   1.000
_cell.length_b   1.000
_cell.length_c   1.000
_cell.angle_alpha   90.00
_cell.angle_beta   90.00
_cell.angle_gamma   90.00
#
_symmetry.space_group_name_H-M   'P 1'
#
loop_
_entity.id
_entity.type
_entity.pdbx_description
1 polymer ?
#
loop_
_entity_poly.entity_id
_entity_poly.type
_entity_poly.pdbx_seq_one_letter_code
_entity_poly.pdbx_strand_id
1 'polypeptide(L)'
;MVKYSISLKQALKFLGYSIVPIVIGIAFLVFGLVPIIINFFLAQGDILSILSAPGFGWKILWTVIGVAILILGIVAALFKLLPEVIKKEE
;
A
#
# COMPACT_ATOMS: atom_id res chain seq x y z
N MET A 1 -33.78 12.21 -0.76
CA MET A 1 -33.15 10.89 -0.55
C MET A 1 -32.17 10.47 -1.67
N VAL A 2 -32.35 10.89 -2.93
CA VAL A 2 -31.49 10.45 -4.07
C VAL A 2 -30.03 10.93 -3.99
N LYS A 3 -29.75 12.13 -3.48
CA LYS A 3 -28.35 12.62 -3.31
C LYS A 3 -27.52 11.76 -2.34
N TYR A 4 -28.15 11.25 -1.28
CA TYR A 4 -27.45 10.49 -0.24
C TYR A 4 -26.93 9.13 -0.76
N SER A 5 -27.67 8.48 -1.66
CA SER A 5 -27.25 7.20 -2.25
C SER A 5 -26.10 7.35 -3.25
N ILE A 6 -25.96 8.52 -3.89
CA ILE A 6 -24.87 8.83 -4.83
C ILE A 6 -23.57 9.08 -4.05
N SER A 7 -23.63 9.88 -3.00
CA SER A 7 -22.47 10.16 -2.13
C SER A 7 -21.97 8.89 -1.42
N LEU A 8 -22.87 8.02 -0.96
CA LEU A 8 -22.51 6.75 -0.34
C LEU A 8 -21.77 5.82 -1.32
N LYS A 9 -22.23 5.74 -2.59
CA LYS A 9 -21.57 4.95 -3.62
C LYS A 9 -20.17 5.46 -3.96
N GLN A 10 -19.96 6.78 -3.95
CA GLN A 10 -18.64 7.37 -4.17
C GLN A 10 -17.69 7.14 -3.00
N ALA A 11 -18.19 7.27 -1.76
CA ALA A 11 -17.42 6.93 -0.57
C ALA A 11 -16.99 5.45 -0.62
N LEU A 12 -17.87 4.53 -1.01
CA LEU A 12 -17.54 3.12 -1.16
C LEU A 12 -16.48 2.86 -2.24
N LYS A 13 -16.59 3.54 -3.39
CA LYS A 13 -15.59 3.47 -4.46
C LYS A 13 -14.24 4.02 -3.98
N PHE A 14 -14.22 5.14 -3.27
CA PHE A 14 -13.00 5.70 -2.69
C PHE A 14 -12.34 4.73 -1.71
N LEU A 15 -13.15 4.12 -0.85
CA LEU A 15 -12.70 3.11 0.10
C LEU A 15 -12.10 1.89 -0.60
N GLY A 16 -12.78 1.35 -1.61
CA GLY A 16 -12.34 0.15 -2.33
C GLY A 16 -11.13 0.36 -3.24
N TYR A 17 -11.04 1.50 -3.94
CA TYR A 17 -9.96 1.73 -4.91
C TYR A 17 -8.74 2.46 -4.33
N SER A 18 -8.89 3.18 -3.23
CA SER A 18 -7.76 3.88 -2.59
C SER A 18 -7.42 3.29 -1.24
N ILE A 19 -8.37 3.29 -0.29
CA ILE A 19 -8.04 2.96 1.11
C ILE A 19 -7.66 1.49 1.27
N VAL A 20 -8.44 0.56 0.72
CA VAL A 20 -8.17 -0.88 0.81
C VAL A 20 -6.78 -1.26 0.28
N PRO A 21 -6.40 -0.92 -0.98
CA PRO A 21 -5.06 -1.24 -1.47
C PRO A 21 -3.96 -0.52 -0.69
N ILE A 22 -4.19 0.70 -0.19
CA ILE A 22 -3.21 1.37 0.67
C ILE A 22 -2.98 0.58 1.98
N VAL A 23 -4.05 0.18 2.66
CA VAL A 23 -3.95 -0.59 3.91
C VAL A 23 -3.27 -1.95 3.67
N ILE A 24 -3.64 -2.65 2.59
CA ILE A 24 -3.01 -3.93 2.23
C ILE A 24 -1.52 -3.72 1.93
N GLY A 25 -1.18 -2.71 1.12
CA GLY A 25 0.21 -2.42 0.77
C GLY A 25 1.06 -2.06 2.00
N ILE A 26 0.51 -1.30 2.95
CA ILE A 26 1.15 -1.03 4.24
C ILE A 26 1.36 -2.31 5.03
N ALA A 27 0.36 -3.20 5.12
CA ALA A 27 0.51 -4.45 5.86
C ALA A 27 1.66 -5.30 5.30
N PHE A 28 1.77 -5.41 3.98
CA PHE A 28 2.85 -6.12 3.31
C PHE A 28 4.22 -5.48 3.55
N LEU A 29 4.29 -4.15 3.53
CA LEU A 29 5.50 -3.42 3.91
C LEU A 29 5.89 -3.68 5.37
N VAL A 30 4.92 -3.74 6.29
CA VAL A 30 5.21 -4.06 7.70
C VAL A 30 5.78 -5.47 7.83
N PHE A 31 5.23 -6.46 7.12
CA PHE A 31 5.76 -7.83 7.15
C PHE A 31 7.11 -8.00 6.45
N GLY A 32 7.37 -7.22 5.40
CA GLY A 32 8.62 -7.29 4.64
C GLY A 32 9.73 -6.40 5.21
N LEU A 33 9.48 -5.10 5.29
CA LEU A 33 10.48 -4.07 5.53
C LEU A 33 10.84 -3.92 7.00
N VAL A 34 9.86 -3.96 7.92
CA VAL A 34 10.12 -3.75 9.36
C VAL A 34 11.09 -4.79 9.92
N PRO A 35 10.96 -6.10 9.63
CA PRO A 35 11.94 -7.09 10.07
C PRO A 35 13.33 -6.89 9.47
N ILE A 36 13.44 -6.32 8.26
CA ILE A 36 14.74 -5.98 7.65
C ILE A 36 15.38 -4.83 8.42
N ILE A 37 14.62 -3.79 8.72
CA ILE A 37 15.10 -2.62 9.49
C ILE A 37 15.52 -3.04 10.90
N ILE A 38 14.70 -3.84 11.60
CA ILE A 38 15.04 -4.36 12.93
C ILE A 38 16.34 -5.16 12.87
N ASN A 39 16.47 -6.07 11.90
CA ASN A 39 17.69 -6.84 11.71
C ASN A 39 18.91 -5.96 11.41
N PHE A 40 18.73 -4.86 10.69
CA PHE A 40 19.81 -3.90 10.42
C PHE A 40 20.36 -3.27 11.71
N PHE A 41 19.47 -2.85 12.62
CA PHE A 41 19.89 -2.31 13.91
C PHE A 41 20.50 -3.38 14.83
N LEU A 42 19.94 -4.59 14.85
CA LEU A 42 20.48 -5.70 15.63
C LEU A 42 21.87 -6.14 15.14
N ALA A 43 22.11 -6.11 13.84
CA ALA A 43 23.39 -6.41 13.23
C ALA A 43 24.39 -5.23 13.32
N GLN A 44 24.04 -4.13 14.00
CA GLN A 44 24.85 -2.92 14.11
C GLN A 44 25.28 -2.35 12.74
N GLY A 45 24.42 -2.50 11.73
CA GLY A 45 24.71 -2.05 10.36
C GLY A 45 25.57 -3.01 9.53
N ASP A 46 25.89 -4.22 10.02
CA ASP A 46 26.54 -5.24 9.18
C ASP A 46 25.57 -5.81 8.16
N ILE A 47 25.72 -5.34 6.92
CA ILE A 47 24.90 -5.71 5.77
C ILE A 47 25.03 -7.20 5.44
N LEU A 48 26.21 -7.80 5.65
CA LEU A 48 26.44 -9.22 5.34
C LEU A 48 25.60 -10.12 6.25
N SER A 49 25.51 -9.75 7.54
CA SER A 49 24.68 -10.44 8.53
C SER A 49 23.18 -10.34 8.24
N ILE A 50 22.73 -9.26 7.61
CA ILE A 50 21.32 -9.09 7.20
C ILE A 50 21.01 -9.90 5.94
N LEU A 51 21.91 -9.88 4.96
CA LEU A 51 21.77 -10.62 3.71
C LEU A 51 21.74 -12.13 3.92
N SER A 52 22.54 -12.62 4.86
CA SER A 52 22.60 -14.03 5.27
C SER A 52 21.49 -14.42 6.25
N ALA A 53 20.69 -13.45 6.73
CA ALA A 53 19.63 -13.73 7.68
C ALA A 53 18.56 -14.65 7.06
N PRO A 54 18.09 -15.66 7.80
CA PRO A 54 17.06 -16.56 7.31
C PRO A 54 15.80 -15.79 6.92
N GLY A 55 15.29 -16.09 5.73
CA GLY A 55 14.09 -15.45 5.18
C GLY A 55 14.29 -14.05 4.61
N PHE A 56 15.53 -13.53 4.49
CA PHE A 56 15.80 -12.22 3.89
C PHE A 56 15.18 -12.07 2.49
N GLY A 57 15.36 -13.06 1.62
CA GLY A 57 14.75 -13.06 0.28
C GLY A 57 13.21 -13.00 0.32
N TRP A 58 12.59 -13.67 1.28
CA TRP A 58 11.14 -13.64 1.46
C TRP A 58 10.65 -12.27 1.95
N LYS A 59 11.40 -11.64 2.87
CA LYS A 59 11.13 -10.30 3.37
C LYS A 59 11.22 -9.24 2.25
N ILE A 60 12.20 -9.35 1.36
CA ILE A 60 12.28 -8.51 0.16
C ILE A 60 11.05 -8.71 -0.72
N LEU A 61 10.66 -9.96 -0.99
CA LEU A 61 9.51 -10.25 -1.82
C LEU A 61 8.23 -9.59 -1.29
N TRP A 62 7.94 -9.72 0.01
CA TRP A 62 6.81 -9.03 0.64
C TRP A 62 6.91 -7.51 0.55
N THR A 63 8.12 -6.96 0.70
CA THR A 63 8.35 -5.52 0.56
C THR A 63 8.01 -5.05 -0.86
N VAL A 64 8.49 -5.75 -1.89
CA VAL A 64 8.23 -5.43 -3.30
C VAL A 64 6.74 -5.54 -3.61
N ILE A 65 6.07 -6.58 -3.12
CA ILE A 65 4.61 -6.73 -3.29
C ILE A 65 3.87 -5.57 -2.62
N GLY A 66 4.26 -5.20 -1.40
CA GLY A 66 3.66 -4.07 -0.68
C GLY A 66 3.78 -2.75 -1.43
N VAL A 67 4.98 -2.44 -1.96
CA VAL A 67 5.20 -1.25 -2.79
C VAL A 67 4.36 -1.29 -4.06
N ALA A 68 4.30 -2.43 -4.75
CA ALA A 68 3.52 -2.57 -5.98
C ALA A 68 2.02 -2.32 -5.73
N ILE A 69 1.47 -2.88 -4.65
CA ILE A 69 0.07 -2.67 -4.25
C ILE A 69 -0.20 -1.21 -3.91
N LEU A 70 0.73 -0.53 -3.20
CA LEU A 70 0.59 0.90 -2.90
C LEU A 70 0.55 1.76 -4.15
N ILE A 71 1.47 1.52 -5.09
CA ILE A 71 1.51 2.24 -6.36
C ILE A 71 0.20 2.04 -7.11
N LEU A 72 -0.30 0.81 -7.19
CA LEU A 72 -1.59 0.52 -7.84
C LEU A 72 -2.76 1.23 -7.16
N GLY A 73 -2.79 1.28 -5.82
CA GLY A 73 -3.80 2.02 -5.07
C GLY A 73 -3.78 3.52 -5.33
N ILE A 74 -2.58 4.12 -5.39
CA ILE A 74 -2.40 5.55 -5.70
C ILE A 74 -2.79 5.85 -7.15
N VAL A 75 -2.38 5.01 -8.10
CA VAL A 75 -2.75 5.15 -9.52
C VAL A 75 -4.27 5.01 -9.69
N ALA A 76 -4.90 4.05 -9.02
CA ALA A 76 -6.35 3.91 -9.03
C ALA A 76 -7.05 5.14 -8.42
N ALA A 77 -6.51 5.72 -7.35
CA ALA A 77 -7.00 6.97 -6.78
C ALA A 77 -6.95 8.13 -7.80
N LEU A 78 -5.77 8.33 -8.41
CA LEU A 78 -5.50 9.47 -9.29
C LEU A 78 -6.21 9.39 -10.63
N PHE A 79 -6.22 8.21 -11.26
CA PHE A 79 -6.70 8.07 -12.64
C PHE A 79 -8.12 7.51 -12.75
N LYS A 80 -8.65 6.88 -11.70
CA LYS A 80 -10.02 6.34 -11.72
C LYS A 80 -10.97 7.16 -10.87
N LEU A 81 -10.58 7.51 -9.64
CA LEU A 81 -11.46 8.23 -8.72
C LEU A 81 -11.47 9.73 -8.97
N LEU A 82 -10.30 10.36 -9.11
CA LEU A 82 -10.20 11.81 -9.30
C LEU A 82 -11.04 12.33 -10.49
N PRO A 83 -10.99 11.72 -11.69
CA PRO A 83 -11.78 12.19 -12.84
C PRO A 83 -13.28 11.95 -12.68
N GLU A 84 -13.69 10.92 -11.94
CA GLU A 84 -15.11 10.65 -11.63
C GLU A 84 -15.69 11.68 -10.64
N VAL A 85 -14.85 12.28 -9.79
CA VAL A 85 -15.25 13.34 -8.86
C VAL A 85 -15.33 14.68 -9.60
N ILE A 86 -14.29 15.04 -10.37
CA ILE A 86 -14.21 16.32 -11.08
C ILE A 86 -15.35 16.48 -12.11
N LYS A 87 -15.62 15.44 -12.92
CA LYS A 87 -16.70 15.49 -13.94
C LYS A 87 -18.13 15.60 -13.39
N LYS A 88 -18.32 15.51 -12.08
CA LYS A 88 -19.63 15.65 -11.43
C LYS A 88 -19.82 17.01 -10.76
N GLU A 89 -18.76 17.81 -10.66
CA GLU A 89 -18.83 19.18 -10.14
C GLU A 89 -19.12 20.20 -11.26
N GLU A 90 -18.90 19.83 -12.53
CA GLU A 90 -19.46 20.49 -13.73
C GLU A 90 -20.90 20.04 -13.99
#